data_AF-A0A3A4K7R3-F1
#
_entry.id   AF-A0A3A4K7R3-F1
#
_cell.length_a   1.000
_cell.length_b   1.000
_cell.length_c   1.000
_cell.angle_alpha   90.00
_cell.angle_beta   90.00
_cell.angle_gamma   90.00
#
_symmetry.space_group_name_H-M   'P 1'
#
loop_
_entity.id
_entity.type
_entity.pdbx_description
1 polymer ?
#
loop_
_entity_poly.entity_id
_entity_poly.type
_entity_poly.pdbx_seq_one_letter_code
_entity_poly.pdbx_strand_id
1 'polypeptide(L)'
;MIDEAAWLNHWAGEKEKFVLHRFPIEALVRHLSSERRWSDLLRHRSLTLALDDLTALACHWRALAFCLDHGVVLAADGARRVAWDRALQNPAIGLRRLEALYAELGVRLEHPAFEEDDSLKRALHALRYYRLKDKRLVEDKPLAPEPERALARAWRRVMRPEKRRETFERRMAAFFGEKIAVVARALQARRKDPAGNPWAKLLEDEAKG
;
A
#
# COMPACT_ATOMS: atom_id res chain seq x y z
N MET A 1 -14.13 -12.77 15.02
CA MET A 1 -13.79 -11.65 14.12
C MET A 1 -15.08 -10.91 13.82
N ILE A 2 -15.08 -9.58 13.87
CA ILE A 2 -16.22 -8.79 13.41
C ILE A 2 -16.29 -8.95 11.88
N ASP A 3 -17.47 -9.22 11.34
CA ASP A 3 -17.70 -9.13 9.90
C ASP A 3 -17.74 -7.64 9.52
N GLU A 4 -16.60 -7.14 9.05
CA GLU A 4 -16.35 -5.72 8.75
C GLU A 4 -17.34 -5.20 7.69
N ALA A 5 -17.73 -6.04 6.73
CA ALA A 5 -18.73 -5.69 5.72
C ALA A 5 -20.13 -5.62 6.31
N ALA A 6 -20.55 -6.63 7.09
CA ALA A 6 -21.85 -6.60 7.76
C ALA A 6 -21.97 -5.41 8.72
N TRP A 7 -20.88 -5.02 9.38
CA TRP A 7 -20.83 -3.84 10.24
C TRP A 7 -20.95 -2.53 9.46
N LEU A 8 -20.21 -2.35 8.36
CA LEU A 8 -20.33 -1.15 7.51
C LEU A 8 -21.74 -1.02 6.91
N ASN A 9 -22.31 -2.14 6.48
CA ASN A 9 -23.70 -2.23 6.02
C ASN A 9 -24.67 -1.77 7.11
N HIS A 10 -24.52 -2.30 8.32
CA HIS A 10 -25.33 -1.88 9.48
C HIS A 10 -25.20 -0.38 9.77
N TRP A 11 -23.97 0.15 9.80
CA TRP A 11 -23.72 1.57 10.11
C TRP A 11 -24.27 2.51 9.03
N ALA A 12 -24.13 2.14 7.75
CA ALA A 12 -24.67 2.93 6.64
C ALA A 12 -26.19 2.79 6.49
N GLY A 13 -26.84 1.91 7.24
CA GLY A 13 -28.27 1.63 7.10
C GLY A 13 -28.62 0.94 5.78
N GLU A 14 -27.65 0.33 5.11
CA GLU A 14 -27.83 -0.33 3.81
C GLU A 14 -27.52 -1.83 3.93
N LYS A 15 -28.37 -2.68 3.35
CA LYS A 15 -28.09 -4.11 3.27
C LYS A 15 -27.19 -4.39 2.07
N GLU A 16 -26.09 -5.11 2.28
CA GLU A 16 -25.23 -5.67 1.23
C GLU A 16 -24.53 -4.65 0.31
N LYS A 17 -24.46 -3.37 0.70
CA LYS A 17 -23.72 -2.33 -0.02
C LYS A 17 -22.21 -2.59 -0.03
N PHE A 18 -21.66 -2.94 1.13
CA PHE A 18 -20.25 -3.19 1.32
C PHE A 18 -19.97 -4.68 1.22
N VAL A 19 -19.02 -5.04 0.36
CA VAL A 19 -18.51 -6.41 0.20
C VAL A 19 -17.04 -6.39 0.58
N LEU A 20 -16.66 -7.24 1.52
CA LEU A 20 -15.27 -7.38 1.92
C LEU A 20 -14.58 -8.42 1.04
N HIS A 21 -13.55 -7.99 0.33
CA HIS A 21 -12.63 -8.88 -0.34
C HIS A 21 -11.32 -8.97 0.42
N ARG A 22 -10.81 -10.20 0.61
CA ARG A 22 -9.47 -10.46 1.14
C ARG A 22 -8.65 -11.10 0.05
N PHE A 23 -7.45 -10.58 -0.15
CA PHE A 23 -6.53 -11.07 -1.17
C PHE A 23 -5.17 -11.30 -0.51
N PRO A 24 -4.53 -12.44 -0.74
CA PRO A 24 -3.10 -12.57 -0.47
C PRO A 24 -2.32 -11.66 -1.41
N ILE A 25 -1.10 -11.31 -1.01
CA ILE A 25 -0.20 -10.40 -1.74
C ILE A 25 1.25 -10.87 -1.70
N GLU A 26 1.54 -12.00 -1.08
CA GLU A 26 2.88 -12.50 -0.79
C GLU A 26 3.65 -12.81 -2.07
N ALA A 27 2.99 -13.30 -3.11
CA ALA A 27 3.62 -13.56 -4.40
C ALA A 27 3.94 -12.24 -5.12
N LEU A 28 3.04 -11.26 -5.04
CA LEU A 28 3.26 -9.91 -5.58
C LEU A 28 4.42 -9.20 -4.87
N VAL A 29 4.48 -9.28 -3.53
CA VAL A 29 5.56 -8.69 -2.74
C VAL A 29 6.89 -9.34 -3.05
N ARG A 30 6.93 -10.68 -3.10
CA ARG A 30 8.14 -11.42 -3.50
C ARG A 30 8.58 -11.03 -4.89
N HIS A 31 7.65 -10.91 -5.83
CA HIS A 31 7.94 -10.47 -7.19
C HIS A 31 8.56 -9.06 -7.19
N LEU A 32 7.90 -8.06 -6.60
CA LEU A 32 8.42 -6.68 -6.53
C LEU A 32 9.81 -6.60 -5.86
N SER A 33 10.06 -7.47 -4.87
CA SER A 33 11.32 -7.50 -4.12
C SER A 33 12.46 -8.21 -4.86
N SER A 34 12.12 -9.23 -5.67
CA SER A 34 13.09 -10.09 -6.37
C SER A 34 13.35 -9.64 -7.81
N GLU A 35 12.36 -9.04 -8.46
CA GLU A 35 12.46 -8.50 -9.80
C GLU A 35 13.59 -7.48 -9.83
N ARG A 36 14.61 -7.75 -10.66
CA ARG A 36 15.80 -6.90 -10.80
C ARG A 36 16.61 -6.74 -9.50
N ARG A 37 16.50 -7.67 -8.55
CA ARG A 37 17.15 -7.58 -7.22
C ARG A 37 18.63 -7.23 -7.27
N TRP A 38 19.39 -7.85 -8.17
CA TRP A 38 20.84 -7.58 -8.28
C TRP A 38 21.15 -6.19 -8.82
N SER A 39 20.46 -5.76 -9.89
CA SER A 39 20.62 -4.40 -10.41
C SER A 39 20.14 -3.35 -9.41
N ASP A 40 19.07 -3.65 -8.66
CA ASP A 40 18.54 -2.74 -7.65
C ASP A 40 19.46 -2.63 -6.46
N LEU A 41 20.08 -3.72 -6.02
CA LEU A 41 21.07 -3.72 -4.95
C LEU A 41 22.28 -2.87 -5.35
N LEU A 42 22.77 -3.01 -6.58
CA LEU A 42 23.90 -2.23 -7.08
C LEU A 42 23.57 -0.73 -7.19
N ARG A 43 22.38 -0.41 -7.72
CA ARG A 43 21.97 0.98 -8.01
C ARG A 43 21.39 1.71 -6.81
N HIS A 44 20.51 1.05 -6.04
CA HIS A 44 19.75 1.65 -4.95
C HIS A 44 20.28 1.27 -3.57
N ARG A 45 21.16 0.26 -3.48
CA ARG A 45 21.80 -0.22 -2.25
C ARG A 45 20.74 -0.64 -1.22
N SER A 46 20.88 -0.20 0.02
CA SER A 46 19.98 -0.52 1.13
C SER A 46 18.52 -0.07 0.95
N LEU A 47 18.19 0.70 -0.08
CA LEU A 47 16.80 1.03 -0.42
C LEU A 47 15.97 -0.20 -0.83
N THR A 48 16.63 -1.28 -1.28
CA THR A 48 15.96 -2.56 -1.55
C THR A 48 15.38 -3.20 -0.29
N LEU A 49 15.69 -2.69 0.91
CA LEU A 49 15.16 -3.15 2.19
C LEU A 49 13.86 -2.42 2.59
N ALA A 50 13.30 -1.56 1.72
CA ALA A 50 12.04 -0.85 1.94
C ALA A 50 10.80 -1.75 1.77
N LEU A 51 10.80 -2.92 2.44
CA LEU A 51 9.79 -3.96 2.27
C LEU A 51 8.37 -3.46 2.56
N ASP A 52 8.17 -2.63 3.59
CA ASP A 52 6.86 -2.07 3.91
C ASP A 52 6.21 -1.28 2.77
N ASP A 53 7.02 -0.47 2.07
CA ASP A 53 6.52 0.37 0.99
C ASP A 53 6.33 -0.46 -0.30
N LEU A 54 7.05 -1.59 -0.46
CA LEU A 54 6.79 -2.57 -1.52
C LEU A 54 5.52 -3.39 -1.25
N THR A 55 5.23 -3.73 0.01
CA THR A 55 3.95 -4.34 0.42
C THR A 55 2.79 -3.43 0.11
N ALA A 56 2.90 -2.14 0.43
CA ALA A 56 1.87 -1.17 0.06
C ALA A 56 1.67 -1.11 -1.47
N LEU A 57 2.76 -1.16 -2.25
CA LEU A 57 2.67 -1.18 -3.72
C LEU A 57 1.98 -2.45 -4.24
N ALA A 58 2.24 -3.62 -3.63
CA ALA A 58 1.56 -4.86 -3.94
C ALA A 58 0.04 -4.77 -3.69
N CYS A 59 -0.38 -4.14 -2.58
CA CYS A 59 -1.80 -3.88 -2.32
C CYS A 59 -2.43 -3.03 -3.43
N HIS A 60 -1.76 -1.95 -3.86
CA HIS A 60 -2.28 -1.12 -4.97
C HIS A 60 -2.33 -1.87 -6.29
N TRP A 61 -1.35 -2.74 -6.57
CA TRP A 61 -1.39 -3.61 -7.75
C TRP A 61 -2.63 -4.51 -7.69
N ARG A 62 -2.88 -5.18 -6.57
CA ARG A 62 -4.04 -6.06 -6.42
C ARG A 62 -5.37 -5.31 -6.54
N ALA A 63 -5.46 -4.13 -5.93
CA ALA A 63 -6.62 -3.26 -5.99
C ALA A 63 -6.91 -2.80 -7.43
N LEU A 64 -5.88 -2.39 -8.19
CA LEU A 64 -6.02 -2.04 -9.60
C LEU A 64 -6.48 -3.22 -10.45
N ALA A 65 -5.90 -4.40 -10.24
CA ALA A 65 -6.32 -5.59 -10.96
C ALA A 65 -7.81 -5.89 -10.72
N PHE A 66 -8.24 -5.82 -9.46
CA PHE A 66 -9.66 -5.94 -9.11
C PHE A 66 -10.52 -4.88 -9.81
N CYS A 67 -10.08 -3.61 -9.81
CA CYS A 67 -10.83 -2.55 -10.47
C CYS A 67 -11.01 -2.81 -11.97
N LEU A 68 -9.96 -3.30 -12.64
CA LEU A 68 -10.02 -3.66 -14.06
C LEU A 68 -10.97 -4.84 -14.31
N ASP A 69 -10.88 -5.89 -13.50
CA ASP A 69 -11.67 -7.11 -13.65
C ASP A 69 -13.18 -6.85 -13.43
N HIS A 70 -13.52 -5.88 -12.59
CA HIS A 70 -14.90 -5.57 -12.20
C HIS A 70 -15.43 -4.24 -12.76
N GLY A 71 -14.66 -3.55 -13.61
CA GLY A 71 -15.08 -2.26 -14.18
C GLY A 71 -15.26 -1.14 -13.14
N VAL A 72 -14.53 -1.19 -12.03
CA VAL A 72 -14.57 -0.16 -10.98
C VAL A 72 -13.80 1.07 -11.44
N VAL A 73 -14.50 2.20 -11.55
CA VAL A 73 -13.92 3.48 -12.02
C VAL A 73 -13.46 4.39 -10.87
N LEU A 74 -13.72 4.00 -9.63
CA LEU A 74 -13.42 4.79 -8.44
C LEU A 74 -12.79 3.92 -7.36
N ALA A 75 -11.61 4.30 -6.88
CA ALA A 75 -10.95 3.68 -5.75
C ALA A 75 -10.63 4.75 -4.70
N ALA A 76 -10.66 4.36 -3.42
CA ALA A 76 -10.26 5.23 -2.32
C ALA A 76 -9.18 4.55 -1.49
N ASP A 77 -8.11 5.28 -1.16
CA ASP A 77 -7.09 4.85 -0.22
C ASP A 77 -6.92 5.88 0.89
N GLY A 78 -7.06 5.43 2.13
CA GLY A 78 -7.00 6.29 3.31
C GLY A 78 -5.61 6.90 3.49
N ALA A 79 -5.46 8.15 3.08
CA ALA A 79 -4.21 8.89 3.25
C ALA A 79 -4.16 9.53 4.65
N ARG A 80 -3.05 9.30 5.36
CA ARG A 80 -2.68 10.15 6.50
C ARG A 80 -2.18 11.49 5.96
N ARG A 81 -2.34 12.57 6.73
CA ARG A 81 -1.75 13.88 6.41
C ARG A 81 -0.23 13.73 6.20
N VAL A 82 0.18 13.71 4.93
CA VAL A 82 1.54 13.61 4.38
C VAL A 82 2.54 12.91 5.31
N ALA A 83 2.58 11.58 5.25
CA ALA A 83 3.69 10.81 5.81
C ALA A 83 4.90 10.92 4.87
N TRP A 84 5.71 11.97 5.04
CA TRP A 84 6.89 12.24 4.19
C TRP A 84 7.88 11.06 4.11
N ASP A 85 7.86 10.19 5.13
CA ASP A 85 8.70 9.01 5.27
C ASP A 85 8.11 7.75 4.59
N ARG A 86 6.86 7.80 4.11
CA ARG A 86 6.19 6.73 3.35
C ARG A 86 6.20 7.03 1.87
N ALA A 87 6.76 6.12 1.08
CA ALA A 87 7.05 6.35 -0.33
C ALA A 87 5.79 6.65 -1.14
N LEU A 88 4.74 5.84 -0.93
CA LEU A 88 3.49 5.92 -1.71
C LEU A 88 2.52 7.00 -1.20
N GLN A 89 2.76 7.58 -0.02
CA GLN A 89 1.99 8.72 0.51
C GLN A 89 2.71 10.06 0.31
N ASN A 90 3.96 10.04 -0.18
CA ASN A 90 4.74 11.24 -0.46
C ASN A 90 4.61 11.64 -1.95
N PRO A 91 4.08 12.85 -2.26
CA PRO A 91 3.97 13.38 -3.62
C PRO A 91 5.27 13.39 -4.43
N ALA A 92 6.41 13.63 -3.78
CA ALA A 92 7.71 13.69 -4.43
C ALA A 92 8.27 12.30 -4.81
N ILE A 93 7.83 11.26 -4.10
CA ILE A 93 8.34 9.89 -4.25
C ILE A 93 7.43 9.07 -5.16
N GLY A 94 6.24 8.71 -4.66
CA GLY A 94 5.40 7.69 -5.29
C GLY A 94 3.96 8.12 -5.55
N LEU A 95 3.38 8.99 -4.72
CA LEU A 95 1.94 9.27 -4.75
C LEU A 95 1.46 9.76 -6.12
N ARG A 96 2.10 10.78 -6.71
CA ARG A 96 1.71 11.31 -8.04
C ARG A 96 1.85 10.28 -9.16
N ARG A 97 2.85 9.40 -9.06
CA ARG A 97 3.06 8.32 -10.05
C ARG A 97 1.99 7.26 -9.93
N LEU A 98 1.58 6.98 -8.70
CA LEU A 98 0.49 6.06 -8.42
C LEU A 98 -0.85 6.61 -8.91
N GLU A 99 -1.17 7.87 -8.61
CA GLU A 99 -2.35 8.58 -9.12
C GLU A 99 -2.39 8.55 -10.66
N ALA A 100 -1.26 8.83 -11.31
CA ALA A 100 -1.14 8.77 -12.76
C ALA A 100 -1.39 7.36 -13.32
N LEU A 101 -0.87 6.31 -12.67
CA LEU A 101 -1.12 4.92 -13.06
C LEU A 101 -2.61 4.56 -12.95
N TYR A 102 -3.27 4.95 -11.86
CA TYR A 102 -4.72 4.74 -11.70
C TYR A 102 -5.49 5.45 -12.82
N ALA A 103 -5.17 6.71 -13.08
CA ALA A 103 -5.82 7.51 -14.12
C ALA A 103 -5.62 6.93 -15.52
N GLU A 104 -4.41 6.44 -15.86
CA GLU A 104 -4.11 5.78 -17.14
C GLU A 104 -4.98 4.53 -17.37
N LEU A 105 -5.32 3.84 -16.28
CA LEU A 105 -6.17 2.66 -16.30
C LEU A 105 -7.68 2.99 -16.23
N GLY A 106 -8.04 4.27 -16.22
CA GLY A 106 -9.43 4.73 -16.17
C GLY A 106 -10.06 4.68 -14.77
N VAL A 107 -9.23 4.60 -13.72
CA VAL A 107 -9.67 4.57 -12.32
C VAL A 107 -9.32 5.90 -11.66
N ARG A 108 -10.31 6.58 -11.07
CA ARG A 108 -10.06 7.75 -10.22
C ARG A 108 -9.65 7.27 -8.83
N LEU A 109 -8.45 7.65 -8.39
CA LEU A 109 -7.99 7.39 -7.02
C LEU A 109 -8.30 8.61 -6.14
N GLU A 110 -9.06 8.39 -5.08
CA GLU A 110 -9.34 9.39 -4.06
C GLU A 110 -8.55 9.10 -2.79
N HIS A 111 -8.06 10.17 -2.18
CA HIS A 111 -7.34 10.13 -0.92
C HIS A 111 -8.14 10.91 0.12
N PRO A 112 -9.25 10.34 0.66
CA PRO A 112 -9.98 11.00 1.71
C PRO A 112 -9.00 11.24 2.87
N ALA A 113 -8.62 12.51 3.04
CA ALA A 113 -7.70 12.93 4.07
C ALA A 113 -8.46 12.85 5.39
N PHE A 114 -8.06 11.91 6.22
CA PHE A 114 -8.51 11.89 7.59
C PHE A 114 -7.76 13.00 8.32
N GLU A 115 -8.46 14.05 8.74
CA GLU A 115 -7.93 14.90 9.80
C GLU A 115 -7.71 13.99 11.01
N GLU A 116 -6.44 13.78 11.41
CA GLU A 116 -6.12 13.16 12.69
C GLU A 116 -6.48 14.15 13.81
N ASP A 117 -7.76 14.46 13.95
CA ASP A 117 -8.24 15.09 15.17
C ASP A 117 -8.38 14.01 16.26
N ASP A 118 -8.49 14.47 17.50
CA ASP A 118 -8.73 13.59 18.63
C ASP A 118 -10.09 12.88 18.54
N SER A 119 -11.03 13.40 17.74
CA SER A 119 -12.38 12.85 17.59
C SER A 119 -12.38 11.56 16.77
N LEU A 120 -11.60 11.48 15.69
CA LEU A 120 -11.43 10.28 14.88
C LEU A 120 -10.63 9.21 15.62
N LYS A 121 -9.58 9.59 16.37
CA LYS A 121 -8.84 8.63 17.22
C LYS A 121 -9.75 8.06 18.31
N ARG A 122 -10.63 8.89 18.90
CA ARG A 122 -11.66 8.44 19.84
C ARG A 122 -12.75 7.61 19.18
N ALA A 123 -13.17 7.95 17.96
CA ALA A 123 -14.15 7.18 17.20
C ALA A 123 -13.58 5.80 16.83
N LEU A 124 -12.38 5.73 16.25
CA LEU A 124 -11.68 4.47 15.96
C LEU A 124 -11.37 3.66 17.22
N HIS A 125 -11.13 4.33 18.36
CA HIS A 125 -10.99 3.67 19.66
C HIS A 125 -12.29 3.11 20.20
N ALA A 126 -13.38 3.88 20.15
CA ALA A 126 -14.72 3.42 20.51
C ALA A 126 -15.12 2.21 19.64
N LEU A 127 -14.70 2.21 18.37
CA LEU A 127 -14.87 1.11 17.42
C LEU A 127 -13.83 -0.02 17.57
N ARG A 128 -12.91 0.06 18.55
CA ARG A 128 -11.85 -0.93 18.83
C ARG A 128 -10.84 -1.18 17.71
N TYR A 129 -10.82 -0.36 16.66
CA TYR A 129 -9.83 -0.41 15.57
C TYR A 129 -8.52 0.31 15.90
N TYR A 130 -8.54 1.25 16.87
CA TYR A 130 -7.37 2.01 17.27
C TYR A 130 -7.22 2.03 18.79
N ARG A 131 -6.07 1.61 19.30
CA ARG A 131 -5.74 1.87 20.72
C ARG A 131 -5.29 3.31 20.86
N LEU A 132 -6.04 4.10 21.60
CA LEU A 132 -5.50 5.30 22.22
C LEU A 132 -4.33 4.80 23.07
N LYS A 133 -3.11 5.26 22.75
CA LYS A 133 -1.96 5.09 23.63
C LYS A 133 -2.16 5.99 24.84
N ASP A 134 -3.15 5.67 25.66
CA ASP A 134 -3.18 6.19 27.00
C ASP A 134 -2.06 5.45 27.74
N LYS A 135 -1.05 6.20 28.19
CA LYS A 135 0.20 5.66 28.79
C LYS A 135 -0.03 4.89 30.11
N ARG A 136 -1.29 4.59 30.46
CA ARG A 136 -1.72 4.05 31.76
C ARG A 136 -2.31 2.64 31.68
N LEU A 137 -2.54 2.07 30.50
CA LEU A 137 -3.03 0.69 30.38
C LEU A 137 -1.96 -0.19 29.72
N VAL A 138 -1.07 -0.67 30.59
CA VAL A 138 -0.19 -1.81 30.35
C VAL A 138 -1.10 -3.03 30.26
N GLU A 139 -1.35 -3.59 29.06
CA GLU A 139 -1.59 -5.05 28.96
C GLU A 139 -1.74 -5.70 27.59
N ASP A 140 -1.64 -5.02 26.44
CA ASP A 140 -1.21 -5.79 25.25
C ASP A 140 -0.10 -5.12 24.47
N LYS A 141 0.98 -5.89 24.39
CA LYS A 141 2.10 -5.65 23.50
C LYS A 141 1.51 -5.54 22.09
N PRO A 142 1.78 -4.44 21.35
CA PRO A 142 1.50 -4.44 19.93
C PRO A 142 2.15 -5.68 19.32
N LEU A 143 1.43 -6.38 18.43
CA LEU A 143 2.03 -7.36 17.52
C LEU A 143 3.34 -6.76 17.05
N ALA A 144 4.44 -7.37 17.47
CA ALA A 144 5.76 -6.82 17.27
C ALA A 144 5.88 -6.41 15.82
N PRO A 145 6.36 -5.19 15.50
CA PRO A 145 6.66 -4.91 14.12
C PRO A 145 7.63 -5.98 13.65
N GLU A 146 7.30 -6.66 12.55
CA GLU A 146 8.18 -7.68 11.98
C GLU A 146 9.62 -7.14 11.94
N PRO A 147 10.64 -7.97 12.18
CA PRO A 147 12.04 -7.54 12.26
C PRO A 147 12.43 -6.60 11.11
N GLU A 148 11.85 -6.85 9.93
CA GLU A 148 11.98 -6.07 8.70
C GLU A 148 11.41 -4.65 8.82
N ARG A 149 10.23 -4.47 9.43
CA ARG A 149 9.63 -3.16 9.77
C ARG A 149 10.46 -2.37 10.76
N ALA A 150 11.07 -3.06 11.72
CA ALA A 150 11.96 -2.44 12.69
C ALA A 150 13.28 -2.02 12.01
N LEU A 151 13.83 -2.88 11.15
CA LEU A 151 15.07 -2.63 10.40
C LEU A 151 14.90 -1.48 9.40
N ALA A 152 13.81 -1.45 8.62
CA ALA A 152 13.52 -0.40 7.66
C ALA A 152 13.31 0.96 8.35
N ARG A 153 12.68 0.98 9.54
CA ARG A 153 12.54 2.21 10.34
C ARG A 153 13.84 2.64 11.01
N ALA A 154 14.62 1.70 11.54
CA ALA A 154 15.93 1.98 12.10
C ALA A 154 16.87 2.53 11.02
N TRP A 155 16.86 1.93 9.83
CA TRP A 155 17.62 2.40 8.68
C TRP A 155 17.18 3.81 8.24
N ARG A 156 15.86 4.06 8.14
CA ARG A 156 15.32 5.41 7.88
C ARG A 156 15.78 6.42 8.91
N ARG A 157 15.86 6.06 10.20
CA ARG A 157 16.39 6.93 11.27
C ARG A 157 17.90 7.17 11.16
N VAL A 158 18.68 6.15 10.81
CA VAL A 158 20.15 6.23 10.65
C VAL A 158 20.52 7.08 9.43
N MET A 159 19.76 7.00 8.35
CA MET A 159 19.98 7.79 7.13
C MET A 159 19.64 9.28 7.28
N ARG A 160 19.11 9.72 8.44
CA ARG A 160 18.71 11.10 8.79
C ARG A 160 18.17 11.92 7.59
N PRO A 161 16.95 11.60 7.11
CA PRO A 161 16.34 12.23 5.94
C PRO A 161 16.27 13.75 6.06
N GLU A 162 16.14 14.28 7.28
CA GLU A 162 16.04 15.71 7.56
C GLU A 162 17.30 16.51 7.15
N LYS A 163 18.49 15.90 7.12
CA LYS A 163 19.73 16.58 6.67
C LYS A 163 19.92 16.55 5.15
N ARG A 164 19.18 15.70 4.42
CA ARG A 164 19.33 15.48 2.97
C ARG A 164 18.01 15.06 2.30
N ARG A 165 16.90 15.74 2.65
CA ARG A 165 15.54 15.33 2.28
C ARG A 165 15.37 15.14 0.78
N GLU A 166 15.79 16.13 0.00
CA GLU A 166 15.73 16.09 -1.46
C GLU A 166 16.51 14.91 -2.05
N THR A 167 17.67 14.58 -1.47
CA THR A 167 18.47 13.43 -1.92
C THR A 167 17.78 12.11 -1.61
N PHE A 168 17.15 12.00 -0.44
CA PHE A 168 16.34 10.84 -0.08
C PHE A 168 15.13 10.70 -1.01
N GLU A 169 14.34 11.77 -1.16
CA GLU A 169 13.16 11.80 -2.02
C GLU A 169 13.52 11.45 -3.47
N ARG A 170 14.60 12.03 -4.02
CA ARG A 170 15.09 11.71 -5.37
C ARG A 170 15.45 10.23 -5.52
N ARG A 171 16.19 9.65 -4.56
CA ARG A 171 16.61 8.24 -4.64
C ARG A 171 15.43 7.28 -4.49
N MET A 172 14.51 7.59 -3.58
CA MET A 172 13.27 6.85 -3.38
C MET A 172 12.37 6.96 -4.62
N ALA A 173 12.23 8.16 -5.18
CA ALA A 173 11.44 8.40 -6.39
C ALA A 173 11.96 7.59 -7.58
N ALA A 174 13.28 7.49 -7.73
CA ALA A 174 13.89 6.65 -8.76
C ALA A 174 13.54 5.16 -8.54
N PHE A 175 13.79 4.64 -7.33
CA PHE A 175 13.50 3.24 -7.01
C PHE A 175 12.01 2.89 -7.17
N PHE A 176 11.12 3.67 -6.56
CA PHE A 176 9.67 3.45 -6.68
C PHE A 176 9.14 3.73 -8.07
N GLY A 177 9.74 4.63 -8.83
CA GLY A 177 9.42 4.83 -10.24
C GLY A 177 9.66 3.55 -11.06
N GLU A 178 10.79 2.87 -10.84
CA GLU A 178 11.07 1.60 -11.50
C GLU A 178 10.09 0.50 -11.09
N LYS A 179 9.71 0.43 -9.80
CA LYS A 179 8.76 -0.56 -9.29
C LYS A 179 7.32 -0.32 -9.75
N ILE A 180 6.86 0.93 -9.75
CA ILE A 180 5.55 1.31 -10.31
C ILE A 180 5.51 0.99 -11.81
N ALA A 181 6.60 1.19 -12.55
CA ALA A 181 6.66 0.82 -13.96
C ALA A 181 6.56 -0.70 -14.20
N VAL A 182 7.06 -1.54 -13.29
CA VAL A 182 6.83 -3.00 -13.33
C VAL A 182 5.34 -3.30 -13.23
N VAL A 183 4.65 -2.72 -12.23
CA VAL A 183 3.20 -2.88 -12.03
C VAL A 183 2.41 -2.37 -13.25
N ALA A 184 2.76 -1.20 -13.77
CA ALA A 184 2.10 -0.60 -14.92
C ALA A 184 2.16 -1.51 -16.15
N ARG A 185 3.36 -2.02 -16.49
CA ARG A 185 3.53 -2.98 -17.60
C ARG A 185 2.70 -4.24 -17.38
N ALA A 186 2.64 -4.73 -16.15
CA ALA A 186 1.90 -5.93 -15.82
C ALA A 186 0.39 -5.77 -16.02
N LEU A 187 -0.16 -4.64 -15.57
CA LEU A 187 -1.58 -4.31 -15.71
C LEU A 187 -1.97 -3.98 -17.16
N GLN A 188 -1.11 -3.27 -17.89
CA GLN A 188 -1.31 -3.04 -19.32
C GLN A 188 -1.31 -4.35 -20.13
N ALA A 189 -0.41 -5.28 -19.80
CA ALA A 189 -0.40 -6.61 -20.41
C ALA A 189 -1.71 -7.35 -20.13
N ARG A 190 -2.21 -7.30 -18.87
CA ARG A 190 -3.52 -7.87 -18.49
C ARG A 190 -4.66 -7.33 -19.34
N ARG A 191 -4.68 -6.00 -19.53
CA ARG A 191 -5.75 -5.33 -20.27
C ARG A 191 -5.79 -5.74 -21.74
N LYS A 192 -4.62 -6.05 -22.34
CA LYS A 192 -4.51 -6.47 -23.74
C LYS A 192 -4.81 -7.96 -23.91
N ASP A 193 -4.32 -8.78 -23.01
CA ASP A 193 -4.48 -10.23 -23.03
C ASP A 193 -4.68 -10.75 -21.60
N PRO A 194 -5.95 -10.84 -21.14
CA PRO A 194 -6.24 -11.31 -19.79
C PRO A 194 -5.78 -12.75 -19.53
N ALA A 195 -5.79 -13.61 -20.56
CA ALA A 195 -5.53 -15.05 -20.45
C ALA A 195 -4.05 -15.41 -20.61
N GLY A 196 -3.30 -14.68 -21.45
CA GLY A 196 -1.87 -14.87 -21.67
C GLY A 196 -0.98 -13.99 -20.79
N ASN A 197 -1.55 -13.23 -19.86
CA ASN A 197 -0.76 -12.38 -18.99
C ASN A 197 0.12 -13.23 -18.04
N PRO A 198 1.46 -13.12 -18.08
CA PRO A 198 2.36 -13.83 -17.15
C PRO A 198 2.10 -13.48 -15.68
N TRP A 199 1.43 -12.34 -15.42
CA TRP A 199 1.02 -11.87 -14.11
C TRP A 199 -0.37 -12.38 -13.67
N ALA A 200 -1.19 -12.91 -14.59
CA ALA A 200 -2.46 -13.53 -14.25
C ALA A 200 -2.24 -14.75 -13.34
N LYS A 201 -1.21 -15.55 -13.63
CA LYS A 201 -0.85 -16.70 -12.80
C LYS A 201 -0.49 -16.31 -11.36
N LEU A 202 0.23 -15.19 -11.15
CA LEU A 202 0.56 -14.71 -9.80
C LEU A 202 -0.69 -14.29 -9.01
N LEU A 203 -1.69 -13.73 -9.69
CA LEU A 203 -2.97 -13.36 -9.08
C LEU A 203 -3.92 -14.55 -8.90
N GLU A 204 -3.84 -15.57 -9.77
CA GLU A 204 -4.64 -16.80 -9.74
C GLU A 204 -4.12 -17.81 -8.70
N ASP A 205 -2.79 -17.94 -8.56
CA ASP A 205 -2.15 -18.78 -7.55
C ASP A 205 -2.49 -18.26 -6.14
N GLU A 206 -2.69 -16.94 -6.00
CA GLU A 206 -3.16 -16.28 -4.79
C GLU A 206 -4.67 -16.48 -4.54
N ALA A 207 -5.50 -16.69 -5.57
CA ALA A 207 -6.93 -16.95 -5.38
C ALA A 207 -7.26 -18.38 -4.92
N LYS A 208 -6.27 -19.29 -4.96
CA LYS A 208 -6.42 -20.72 -4.64
C LYS A 208 -5.86 -21.13 -3.26
N GLY A 209 -5.18 -20.21 -2.56
CA GLY A 209 -4.62 -20.41 -1.22
C GLY A 209 -5.46 -19.73 -0.16
#